data_AF-A0A430FCN7-F1
#
_entry.id   AF-A0A430FCN7-F1
#
_cell.length_a   1.000
_cell.length_b   1.000
_cell.length_c   1.000
_cell.angle_alpha   90.00
_cell.angle_beta   90.00
_cell.angle_gamma   90.00
#
_symmetry.space_group_name_H-M   'P 1'
#
loop_
_entity.id
_entity.type
_entity.pdbx_description
1 polymer ?
#
loop_
_entity_poly.entity_id
_entity_poly.type
_entity_poly.pdbx_seq_one_letter_code
_entity_poly.pdbx_strand_id
1 'polypeptide(L)'
;MSREYLDEFFGEIRVRSTGEIRKPSRRFGPKAAAFIMRRVAQSFPKYKTIWSKAGLPSMTAEDCANQFYTDRVASMAKEMDGPGMTDDLAFEKYVSKCIVYWFLSRHERTDEGKIRDTVRKRLERDERFVRRNGRWGLVDGPVEASTARESILKAVASQYPIDMDADNGRRERRRAQNYGRTGQLENLLAGVLQAAEGTLELSTLTRAAAHRITAMRTVLAKNETDWSLDDEEHRTELENRGYDIVPMEDEAIARYDAQHVDISDVTGLLAAMKHNGREWTRIYIDKNPGVAQMLLDNMDNGPRNGEEL
;
A
#
# COMPACT_ATOMS: atom_id res chain seq x y z
N MET A 1 29.35 20.25 20.69
CA MET A 1 28.62 19.21 19.92
C MET A 1 28.60 19.65 18.46
N SER A 2 28.81 18.73 17.52
CA SER A 2 28.82 19.04 16.08
C SER A 2 27.42 19.40 15.58
N ARG A 3 27.34 20.31 14.61
CA ARG A 3 26.09 20.80 13.98
C ARG A 3 26.19 20.82 12.45
N GLU A 4 27.04 20.00 11.85
CA GLU A 4 27.31 20.05 10.42
C GLU A 4 26.05 19.81 9.57
N TYR A 5 25.16 18.91 9.98
CA TYR A 5 23.92 18.64 9.24
C TYR A 5 22.91 19.79 9.39
N LEU A 6 22.85 20.37 10.58
CA LEU A 6 21.98 21.51 10.88
C LEU A 6 22.47 22.76 10.16
N ASP A 7 23.78 22.97 10.12
CA ASP A 7 24.39 24.12 9.45
C ASP A 7 24.22 24.03 7.93
N GLU A 8 24.26 22.83 7.34
CA GLU A 8 23.85 22.63 5.94
C GLU A 8 22.36 22.95 5.71
N PHE A 9 21.50 22.53 6.64
CA PHE A 9 20.05 22.67 6.52
C PHE A 9 19.55 24.11 6.72
N PHE A 10 20.09 24.80 7.74
CA PHE A 10 19.78 26.18 8.09
C PHE A 10 20.71 27.19 7.43
N GLY A 11 21.71 26.73 6.68
CA GLY A 11 22.73 27.57 6.07
C GLY A 11 22.12 28.69 5.22
N GLU A 12 22.54 29.91 5.55
CA GLU A 12 22.24 31.10 4.74
C GLU A 12 22.98 31.00 3.40
N ILE A 13 22.27 31.22 2.30
CA ILE A 13 22.90 31.32 0.99
C ILE A 13 23.34 32.78 0.81
N ARG A 14 24.64 33.04 0.92
CA ARG A 14 25.24 34.32 0.52
C ARG A 14 25.48 34.32 -0.99
N VAL A 15 24.79 35.19 -1.70
CA VAL A 15 24.97 35.36 -3.14
C VAL A 15 26.29 36.10 -3.37
N ARG A 16 27.31 35.40 -3.90
CA ARG A 16 28.66 35.96 -4.07
C ARG A 16 28.73 37.23 -4.91
N SER A 17 27.81 37.39 -5.86
CA SER A 17 27.78 38.55 -6.77
C SER A 17 27.13 39.80 -6.16
N THR A 18 26.18 39.64 -5.23
CA THR A 18 25.41 40.77 -4.67
C THR A 18 25.66 41.00 -3.19
N GLY A 19 26.29 40.06 -2.49
CA GLY A 19 26.45 40.09 -1.03
C GLY A 19 25.15 39.86 -0.27
N GLU A 20 24.03 39.62 -0.97
CA GLU A 20 22.71 39.45 -0.36
C GLU A 20 22.63 38.13 0.42
N ILE A 21 22.08 38.20 1.63
CA ILE A 21 21.78 37.05 2.49
C ILE A 21 20.37 36.58 2.14
N ARG A 22 20.25 35.40 1.53
CA ARG A 22 18.95 34.79 1.25
C ARG A 22 18.47 33.95 2.43
N LYS A 23 17.15 33.83 2.55
CA LYS A 23 16.50 32.95 3.54
C LYS A 23 17.11 31.53 3.51
N PRO A 24 17.15 30.83 4.66
CA PRO A 24 17.69 29.49 4.75
C PRO A 24 17.10 28.58 3.67
N SER A 25 17.97 27.80 3.02
CA SER A 25 17.53 26.93 1.93
C SER A 25 16.57 25.84 2.39
N ARG A 26 16.60 25.48 3.69
CA ARG A 26 15.83 24.38 4.32
C ARG A 26 15.94 23.09 3.51
N ARG A 27 17.14 22.79 3.02
CA ARG A 27 17.46 21.62 2.20
C ARG A 27 18.54 20.82 2.88
N PHE A 28 18.40 19.50 2.88
CA PHE A 28 19.47 18.63 3.34
C PHE A 28 20.68 18.75 2.41
N GLY A 29 21.83 19.11 2.97
CA GLY A 29 23.07 19.21 2.23
C GLY A 29 23.72 17.83 1.95
N PRO A 30 24.88 17.83 1.30
CA PRO A 30 25.57 16.61 0.88
C PRO A 30 25.96 15.71 2.06
N LYS A 31 26.33 16.26 3.23
CA LYS A 31 26.68 15.43 4.39
C LYS A 31 25.46 14.69 4.93
N ALA A 32 24.32 15.38 5.04
CA ALA A 32 23.06 14.77 5.48
C ALA A 32 22.59 13.69 4.48
N ALA A 33 22.66 13.98 3.18
CA ALA A 33 22.33 13.01 2.13
C ALA A 33 23.24 11.77 2.17
N ALA A 34 24.55 11.96 2.30
CA ALA A 34 25.51 10.86 2.42
C ALA A 34 25.29 10.01 3.69
N PHE A 35 24.90 10.64 4.80
CA PHE A 35 24.51 9.93 6.01
C PHE A 35 23.25 9.06 5.78
N ILE A 36 22.19 9.64 5.19
CA ILE A 36 20.95 8.92 4.87
C ILE A 36 21.26 7.72 3.97
N MET A 37 22.00 7.92 2.87
CA MET A 37 22.35 6.86 1.92
C MET A 37 23.11 5.72 2.60
N ARG A 38 24.11 6.05 3.42
CA ARG A 38 24.87 5.06 4.19
C ARG A 38 23.99 4.29 5.17
N ARG A 39 23.06 4.96 5.88
CA ARG A 39 22.13 4.29 6.81
C ARG A 39 21.12 3.39 6.10
N VAL A 40 20.63 3.82 4.94
CA VAL A 40 19.78 3.00 4.08
C VAL A 40 20.56 1.77 3.61
N ALA A 41 21.78 1.95 3.08
CA ALA A 41 22.63 0.84 2.62
C ALA A 41 22.97 -0.17 3.74
N GLN A 42 23.20 0.30 4.97
CA GLN A 42 23.40 -0.57 6.14
C GLN A 42 22.15 -1.39 6.49
N SER A 43 20.97 -0.78 6.38
CA SER A 43 19.70 -1.43 6.73
C SER A 43 19.21 -2.35 5.62
N PHE A 44 19.52 -2.03 4.36
CA PHE A 44 18.97 -2.67 3.16
C PHE A 44 19.14 -4.20 3.12
N PRO A 45 20.32 -4.81 3.41
CA PRO A 45 20.49 -6.27 3.37
C PRO A 45 19.47 -7.03 4.24
N LYS A 46 19.12 -6.49 5.41
CA LYS A 46 18.15 -7.09 6.34
C LYS A 46 16.75 -7.16 5.74
N TYR A 47 16.36 -6.14 4.97
CA TYR A 47 15.02 -6.04 4.38
C TYR A 47 14.96 -6.61 2.97
N LYS A 48 16.07 -6.64 2.22
CA LYS A 48 16.16 -7.21 0.87
C LYS A 48 15.66 -8.65 0.84
N THR A 49 16.12 -9.50 1.76
CA THR A 49 15.70 -10.91 1.82
C THR A 49 14.19 -11.07 2.04
N ILE A 50 13.59 -10.15 2.80
CA ILE A 50 12.14 -10.15 3.06
C ILE A 50 11.39 -9.68 1.81
N TRP A 51 11.86 -8.62 1.16
CA TRP A 51 11.21 -8.03 0.00
C TRP A 51 11.31 -8.87 -1.26
N SER A 52 12.44 -9.55 -1.50
CA SER A 52 12.60 -10.46 -2.63
C SER A 52 11.60 -11.63 -2.57
N LYS A 53 11.27 -12.12 -1.37
CA LYS A 53 10.25 -13.16 -1.19
C LYS A 53 8.83 -12.64 -1.42
N ALA A 54 8.61 -11.35 -1.17
CA ALA A 54 7.32 -10.70 -1.33
C ALA A 54 7.02 -10.24 -2.78
N GLY A 55 7.89 -10.56 -3.75
CA GLY A 55 7.70 -10.18 -5.15
C GLY A 55 7.86 -8.69 -5.43
N LEU A 56 8.51 -7.93 -4.54
CA LEU A 56 8.82 -6.52 -4.80
C LEU A 56 9.89 -6.41 -5.89
N PRO A 57 9.86 -5.33 -6.69
CA PRO A 57 10.89 -5.07 -7.70
C PRO A 57 12.29 -5.16 -7.09
N SER A 58 13.25 -5.68 -7.86
CA SER A 58 14.65 -5.69 -7.45
C SER A 58 15.17 -4.25 -7.40
N MET A 59 15.19 -3.68 -6.20
CA MET A 59 15.74 -2.35 -5.94
C MET A 59 17.19 -2.45 -5.47
N THR A 60 17.99 -1.44 -5.79
CA THR A 60 19.30 -1.21 -5.18
C THR A 60 19.16 -0.45 -3.86
N ALA A 61 20.23 -0.39 -3.07
CA ALA A 61 20.27 0.46 -1.88
C ALA A 61 20.09 1.96 -2.22
N GLU A 62 20.57 2.37 -3.40
CA GLU A 62 20.44 3.73 -3.93
C GLU A 62 18.99 4.04 -4.30
N ASP A 63 18.30 3.13 -4.99
CA ASP A 63 16.86 3.28 -5.28
C ASP A 63 16.04 3.44 -4.00
N CYS A 64 16.38 2.64 -2.97
CA CYS A 64 15.74 2.73 -1.66
C CYS A 64 16.02 4.09 -0.99
N ALA A 65 17.23 4.62 -1.11
CA ALA A 65 17.60 5.90 -0.52
C ALA A 65 16.87 7.06 -1.21
N ASN A 66 16.81 7.04 -2.54
CA ASN A 66 16.06 8.01 -3.34
C ASN A 66 14.58 7.99 -2.98
N GLN A 67 13.99 6.81 -2.89
CA GLN A 67 12.58 6.68 -2.55
C GLN A 67 12.27 7.06 -1.09
N PHE A 68 13.15 6.70 -0.15
CA PHE A 68 13.07 7.16 1.24
C PHE A 68 13.09 8.69 1.31
N TYR A 69 14.02 9.31 0.58
CA TYR A 69 14.15 10.76 0.54
C TYR A 69 12.87 11.41 0.04
N THR A 70 12.34 10.96 -1.11
CA THR A 70 11.06 11.45 -1.66
C THR A 70 9.91 11.30 -0.66
N ASP A 71 9.78 10.15 0.01
CA ASP A 71 8.69 9.88 0.93
C ASP A 71 8.79 10.67 2.25
N ARG A 72 10.00 11.02 2.70
CA ARG A 72 10.25 11.53 4.06
C ARG A 72 10.80 12.95 4.14
N VAL A 73 11.31 13.54 3.07
CA VAL A 73 11.98 14.85 3.08
C VAL A 73 11.13 15.93 3.76
N ALA A 74 9.83 16.01 3.45
CA ALA A 74 8.93 17.01 4.05
C ALA A 74 8.76 16.79 5.57
N SER A 75 8.60 15.54 6.00
CA SER A 75 8.48 15.21 7.43
C SER A 75 9.78 15.41 8.20
N MET A 76 10.93 15.13 7.57
CA MET A 76 12.22 15.38 8.19
C MET A 76 12.49 16.88 8.29
N ALA A 77 12.20 17.66 7.25
CA ALA A 77 12.35 19.12 7.27
C ALA A 77 11.50 19.76 8.37
N LYS A 78 10.26 19.29 8.58
CA LYS A 78 9.41 19.75 9.69
C LYS A 78 10.02 19.44 11.06
N GLU A 79 10.60 18.25 11.23
CA GLU A 79 11.25 17.88 12.49
C GLU A 79 12.53 18.68 12.75
N MET A 80 13.27 19.02 11.69
CA MET A 80 14.46 19.88 11.79
C MET A 80 14.13 21.25 12.39
N ASP A 81 12.95 21.81 12.07
CA ASP A 81 12.46 23.06 12.67
C ASP A 81 12.01 22.91 14.14
N GLY A 82 11.94 21.69 14.66
CA GLY A 82 11.46 21.39 16.00
C GLY A 82 12.52 21.57 17.10
N PRO A 83 12.11 21.82 18.36
CA PRO A 83 13.02 22.06 19.48
C PRO A 83 13.88 20.83 19.87
N GLY A 84 13.50 19.64 19.40
CA GLY A 84 14.23 18.39 19.65
C GLY A 84 15.48 18.21 18.79
N MET A 85 15.69 19.04 17.77
CA MET A 85 16.81 18.93 16.84
C MET A 85 17.94 19.89 17.20
N THR A 86 18.71 19.55 18.24
CA THR A 86 19.73 20.45 18.82
C THR A 86 21.13 20.27 18.24
N ASP A 87 21.45 19.08 17.73
CA ASP A 87 22.77 18.70 17.26
C ASP A 87 22.72 17.56 16.23
N ASP A 88 23.88 17.22 15.67
CA ASP A 88 24.01 16.14 14.70
C ASP A 88 23.60 14.77 15.27
N LEU A 89 23.83 14.52 16.57
CA LEU A 89 23.49 13.23 17.18
C LEU A 89 21.97 13.03 17.27
N ALA A 90 21.22 14.09 17.58
CA ALA A 90 19.77 14.09 17.53
C ALA A 90 19.26 13.79 16.11
N PHE A 91 19.86 14.44 15.10
CA PHE A 91 19.56 14.20 13.70
C PHE A 91 19.82 12.75 13.29
N GLU A 92 20.99 12.21 13.59
CA GLU A 92 21.36 10.85 13.23
C GLU A 92 20.43 9.80 13.84
N LYS A 93 20.07 9.98 15.13
CA LYS A 93 19.12 9.11 15.83
C LYS A 93 17.74 9.17 15.18
N TYR A 94 17.27 10.37 14.87
CA TYR A 94 15.97 10.58 14.23
C TYR A 94 15.92 9.93 12.84
N VAL A 95 16.88 10.23 11.96
CA VAL A 95 16.94 9.66 10.62
C VAL A 95 17.05 8.14 10.65
N SER A 96 17.89 7.58 11.54
CA SER A 96 18.04 6.13 11.68
C SER A 96 16.70 5.47 12.05
N LYS A 97 15.97 6.09 12.99
CA LYS A 97 14.62 5.65 13.38
C LYS A 97 13.65 5.73 12.19
N CYS A 98 13.62 6.85 11.46
CA CYS A 98 12.78 7.03 10.28
C CYS A 98 13.03 6.00 9.20
N ILE A 99 14.29 5.67 8.91
CA ILE A 99 14.67 4.66 7.92
C ILE A 99 14.12 3.28 8.31
N VAL A 100 14.32 2.87 9.57
CA VAL A 100 13.80 1.59 10.08
C VAL A 100 12.28 1.53 9.94
N TYR A 101 11.55 2.57 10.37
CA TYR A 101 10.10 2.61 10.22
C TYR A 101 9.63 2.66 8.77
N TRP A 102 10.39 3.31 7.89
CA TRP A 102 10.07 3.35 6.46
C TRP A 102 10.19 1.95 5.84
N PHE A 103 11.27 1.22 6.11
CA PHE A 103 11.44 -0.17 5.68
C PHE A 103 10.32 -1.08 6.23
N LEU A 104 9.96 -0.93 7.50
CA LEU A 104 8.87 -1.68 8.13
C LEU A 104 7.52 -1.35 7.47
N SER A 105 7.20 -0.08 7.27
CA SER A 105 5.95 0.34 6.62
C SER A 105 5.84 -0.17 5.19
N ARG A 106 6.96 -0.22 4.45
CA ARG A 106 7.04 -0.84 3.12
C ARG A 106 6.75 -2.34 3.18
N HIS A 107 7.34 -3.04 4.14
CA HIS A 107 7.04 -4.46 4.35
C HIS A 107 5.58 -4.70 4.73
N GLU A 108 4.99 -3.87 5.61
CA GLU A 108 3.58 -3.97 6.02
C GLU A 108 2.60 -3.78 4.86
N ARG A 109 3.02 -3.15 3.77
CA ARG A 109 2.21 -3.02 2.54
C ARG A 109 2.25 -4.26 1.65
N THR A 110 3.19 -5.18 1.84
CA THR A 110 3.22 -6.45 1.11
C THR A 110 2.14 -7.39 1.62
N ASP A 111 1.77 -8.38 0.83
CA ASP A 111 0.76 -9.36 1.25
C ASP A 111 1.19 -10.16 2.48
N GLU A 112 2.47 -10.56 2.55
CA GLU A 112 3.02 -11.18 3.76
C GLU A 112 2.93 -10.25 4.98
N GLY A 113 3.25 -8.96 4.81
CA GLY A 113 3.16 -7.96 5.88
C GLY A 113 1.74 -7.76 6.38
N LYS A 114 0.76 -7.72 5.47
CA LYS A 114 -0.67 -7.66 5.80
C LYS A 114 -1.12 -8.90 6.57
N ILE A 115 -0.74 -10.09 6.12
CA ILE A 115 -1.05 -11.35 6.82
C ILE A 115 -0.43 -11.34 8.22
N ARG A 116 0.85 -10.96 8.34
CA ARG A 116 1.55 -10.85 9.64
C ARG A 116 0.83 -9.92 10.60
N ASP A 117 0.45 -8.74 10.14
CA ASP A 117 -0.26 -7.75 10.97
C ASP A 117 -1.65 -8.25 11.38
N THR A 118 -2.39 -8.89 10.46
CA THR A 118 -3.68 -9.50 10.78
C THR A 118 -3.55 -10.62 11.79
N VAL A 119 -2.60 -11.55 11.60
CA VAL A 119 -2.32 -12.65 12.55
C VAL A 119 -1.99 -12.07 13.93
N ARG A 120 -1.08 -11.08 14.00
CA ARG A 120 -0.73 -10.42 15.27
C ARG A 120 -1.96 -9.81 15.95
N LYS A 121 -2.76 -9.04 15.23
CA LYS A 121 -3.97 -8.40 15.78
C LYS A 121 -5.02 -9.41 16.23
N ARG A 122 -5.16 -10.56 15.56
CA ARG A 122 -6.08 -11.63 16.01
C ARG A 122 -5.57 -12.29 17.29
N LEU A 123 -4.28 -12.62 17.35
CA LEU A 123 -3.65 -13.18 18.55
C LEU A 123 -3.74 -12.22 19.75
N GLU A 124 -3.61 -10.91 19.55
CA GLU A 124 -3.73 -9.90 20.61
C GLU A 124 -5.17 -9.72 21.12
N ARG A 125 -6.19 -10.09 20.34
CA ARG A 125 -7.61 -9.86 20.66
C ARG A 125 -8.34 -11.07 21.23
N ASP A 126 -7.93 -12.28 20.85
CA ASP A 126 -8.59 -13.52 21.26
C ASP A 126 -7.94 -14.08 22.52
N GLU A 127 -8.75 -14.30 23.56
CA GLU A 127 -8.34 -14.69 24.90
C GLU A 127 -7.71 -16.09 24.98
N ARG A 128 -7.85 -16.93 23.95
CA ARG A 128 -7.22 -18.24 23.90
C ARG A 128 -5.71 -18.17 23.73
N PHE A 129 -5.19 -17.03 23.27
CA PHE A 129 -3.77 -16.85 23.00
C PHE A 129 -3.07 -16.04 24.08
N VAL A 130 -1.85 -16.45 24.40
CA VAL A 130 -0.99 -15.75 25.35
C VAL A 130 0.40 -15.56 24.77
N ARG A 131 1.00 -14.40 25.04
CA ARG A 131 2.38 -14.11 24.65
C ARG A 131 3.32 -14.41 25.81
N ARG A 132 4.22 -15.38 25.62
CA ARG A 132 5.23 -15.82 26.61
C ARG A 132 6.63 -15.67 26.01
N ASN A 133 7.51 -14.89 26.65
CA ASN A 133 8.89 -14.68 26.20
C ASN A 133 9.01 -14.27 24.71
N GLY A 134 8.10 -13.41 24.25
CA GLY A 134 8.07 -12.94 22.85
C GLY A 134 7.46 -13.93 21.84
N ARG A 135 7.06 -15.13 22.27
CA ARG A 135 6.39 -16.16 21.47
C ARG A 135 4.91 -16.25 21.83
N TRP A 136 4.13 -16.85 20.96
CA TRP A 136 2.69 -17.05 21.14
C TRP A 136 2.41 -18.52 21.46
N GLY A 137 1.51 -18.75 22.41
CA GLY A 137 1.02 -20.08 22.81
C GLY A 137 -0.47 -20.02 23.16
N LEU A 138 -1.04 -21.18 23.47
CA LEU A 138 -2.38 -21.27 24.06
C LEU A 138 -2.32 -21.01 25.58
N VAL A 139 -3.37 -20.42 26.15
CA VAL A 139 -3.45 -20.13 27.60
C VAL A 139 -3.19 -21.39 28.43
N ASP A 140 -3.89 -22.49 28.11
CA ASP A 140 -3.76 -23.78 28.81
C ASP A 140 -2.73 -24.71 28.16
N GLY A 141 -1.94 -24.20 27.20
CA GLY A 141 -0.96 -24.98 26.44
C GLY A 141 0.46 -24.97 27.02
N PRO A 142 1.36 -25.82 26.49
CA PRO A 142 2.76 -25.88 26.93
C PRO A 142 3.47 -24.52 26.78
N VAL A 143 4.33 -24.20 27.75
CA VAL A 143 5.06 -22.93 27.82
C VAL A 143 6.35 -22.96 27.00
N GLU A 144 6.88 -24.16 26.77
CA GLU A 144 8.17 -24.34 26.13
C GLU A 144 8.17 -24.00 24.65
N ALA A 145 9.36 -23.86 24.08
CA ALA A 145 9.55 -23.68 22.65
C ALA A 145 9.08 -24.91 21.88
N SER A 146 8.18 -24.75 20.91
CA SER A 146 7.86 -25.85 20.00
C SER A 146 9.08 -26.28 19.18
N THR A 147 9.28 -27.58 19.02
CA THR A 147 10.25 -28.19 18.11
C THR A 147 9.62 -28.72 16.81
N ALA A 148 8.30 -28.52 16.65
CA ALA A 148 7.56 -28.99 15.48
C ALA A 148 8.11 -28.40 14.18
N ARG A 149 8.25 -29.27 13.16
CA ARG A 149 8.73 -28.88 11.83
C ARG A 149 7.69 -28.02 11.12
N GLU A 150 8.14 -27.00 10.37
CA GLU A 150 7.24 -26.08 9.66
C GLU A 150 6.33 -26.80 8.64
N SER A 151 6.77 -27.91 8.05
CA SER A 151 5.96 -28.72 7.14
C SER A 151 4.72 -29.32 7.83
N ILE A 152 4.85 -29.75 9.09
CA ILE A 152 3.74 -30.29 9.89
C ILE A 152 2.74 -29.17 10.18
N LEU A 153 3.23 -28.01 10.61
CA LEU A 153 2.39 -26.84 10.90
C LEU A 153 1.61 -26.37 9.67
N LYS A 154 2.23 -26.39 8.48
CA LYS A 154 1.57 -26.09 7.21
C LYS A 154 0.50 -27.13 6.84
N ALA A 155 0.77 -28.41 7.06
CA ALA A 155 -0.19 -29.48 6.83
C ALA A 155 -1.43 -29.33 7.74
N VAL A 156 -1.22 -29.01 9.01
CA VAL A 156 -2.31 -28.71 9.95
C VAL A 156 -3.09 -27.47 9.52
N ALA A 157 -2.40 -26.38 9.16
CA ALA A 157 -3.05 -25.16 8.67
C ALA A 157 -3.96 -25.41 7.45
N SER A 158 -3.61 -26.38 6.59
CA SER A 158 -4.43 -26.78 5.44
C SER A 158 -5.77 -27.43 5.81
N GLN A 159 -5.89 -27.99 7.01
CA GLN A 159 -7.11 -28.66 7.47
C GLN A 159 -8.20 -27.66 7.93
N TYR A 160 -7.83 -26.41 8.19
CA TYR A 160 -8.76 -25.39 8.66
C TYR A 160 -9.37 -24.61 7.48
N PRO A 161 -10.70 -24.58 7.32
CA PRO A 161 -11.35 -23.78 6.28
C PRO A 161 -11.18 -22.27 6.54
N ILE A 162 -10.88 -21.52 5.49
CA ILE A 162 -10.86 -20.06 5.47
C ILE A 162 -11.72 -19.62 4.30
N ASP A 163 -12.87 -19.01 4.59
CA ASP A 163 -13.77 -18.46 3.59
C ASP A 163 -13.25 -17.07 3.20
N MET A 164 -12.70 -16.95 1.98
CA MET A 164 -12.28 -15.66 1.46
C MET A 164 -13.38 -15.10 0.54
N ASP A 165 -13.88 -13.92 0.87
CA ASP A 165 -14.80 -13.20 0.00
C ASP A 165 -14.07 -12.78 -1.28
N ALA A 166 -14.49 -13.33 -2.42
CA ALA A 166 -13.95 -12.99 -3.74
C ALA A 166 -14.07 -11.48 -4.05
N ASP A 167 -15.18 -10.86 -3.63
CA ASP A 167 -15.47 -9.44 -3.86
C ASP A 167 -14.54 -8.48 -3.13
N ASN A 168 -13.92 -8.90 -2.02
CA ASN A 168 -12.98 -8.06 -1.27
C ASN A 168 -11.65 -7.85 -2.02
N GLY A 169 -11.38 -8.62 -3.07
CA GLY A 169 -10.21 -8.43 -3.95
C GLY A 169 -10.41 -7.31 -4.99
N ARG A 170 -11.65 -7.09 -5.45
CA ARG A 170 -11.95 -6.16 -6.56
C ARG A 170 -12.14 -4.72 -6.11
N ARG A 171 -12.58 -4.49 -4.86
CA ARG A 171 -12.72 -3.13 -4.32
C ARG A 171 -11.37 -2.57 -3.91
N GLU A 172 -10.75 -1.88 -4.85
CA GLU A 172 -9.73 -0.87 -4.59
C GLU A 172 -10.24 0.03 -3.45
N ARG A 173 -9.65 -0.07 -2.24
CA ARG A 173 -9.46 1.00 -1.22
C ARG A 173 -9.75 0.58 0.24
N ARG A 174 -8.68 0.75 1.04
CA ARG A 174 -8.62 1.16 2.45
C ARG A 174 -9.03 0.20 3.56
N ARG A 175 -9.80 -0.86 3.32
CA ARG A 175 -10.13 -1.82 4.41
C ARG A 175 -9.05 -2.89 4.51
N ALA A 176 -8.65 -3.22 5.74
CA ALA A 176 -7.72 -4.33 5.99
C ALA A 176 -8.32 -5.61 5.39
N GLN A 177 -7.51 -6.39 4.66
CA GLN A 177 -7.97 -7.66 4.11
C GLN A 177 -8.44 -8.55 5.27
N ASN A 178 -9.72 -8.94 5.22
CA ASN A 178 -10.26 -9.94 6.12
C ASN A 178 -9.89 -11.32 5.56
N TYR A 179 -9.03 -12.03 6.28
CA TYR A 179 -8.68 -13.42 5.96
C TYR A 179 -9.64 -14.35 6.71
N GLY A 180 -10.73 -14.76 6.07
CA GLY A 180 -11.74 -15.62 6.68
C GLY A 180 -12.88 -14.86 7.36
N ARG A 181 -13.94 -15.61 7.69
CA ARG A 181 -14.99 -15.19 8.62
C ARG A 181 -14.43 -15.08 10.04
N THR A 182 -15.14 -14.36 10.90
CA THR A 182 -14.80 -14.25 12.34
C THR A 182 -14.57 -15.63 12.95
N GLY A 183 -13.42 -15.83 13.60
CA GLY A 183 -13.06 -17.07 14.29
C GLY A 183 -12.32 -18.09 13.42
N GLN A 184 -12.37 -18.02 12.09
CA GLN A 184 -11.70 -19.01 11.23
C GLN A 184 -10.18 -18.93 11.32
N LEU A 185 -9.62 -17.72 11.25
CA LEU A 185 -8.18 -17.52 11.37
C LEU A 185 -7.71 -17.88 12.78
N GLU A 186 -8.47 -17.52 13.81
CA GLU A 186 -8.17 -17.87 15.20
C GLU A 186 -8.22 -19.39 15.42
N ASN A 187 -9.20 -20.09 14.85
CA ASN A 187 -9.26 -21.56 14.92
C ASN A 187 -8.08 -22.23 14.22
N LEU A 188 -7.66 -21.71 13.06
CA LEU A 188 -6.45 -22.16 12.38
C LEU A 188 -5.23 -21.98 13.28
N LEU A 189 -5.05 -20.78 13.85
CA LEU A 189 -3.89 -20.47 14.71
C LEU A 189 -3.88 -21.34 15.98
N ALA A 190 -5.04 -21.58 16.58
CA ALA A 190 -5.17 -22.47 17.72
C ALA A 190 -4.80 -23.92 17.38
N GLY A 191 -5.27 -24.42 16.23
CA GLY A 191 -4.90 -25.75 15.72
C GLY A 191 -3.41 -25.90 15.46
N VAL A 192 -2.80 -24.88 14.85
CA VAL A 192 -1.35 -24.85 14.61
C VAL A 192 -0.57 -24.87 15.93
N LEU A 193 -1.00 -24.10 16.94
CA LEU A 193 -0.35 -24.08 18.26
C LEU A 193 -0.56 -25.38 19.04
N GLN A 194 -1.72 -26.01 18.91
CA GLN A 194 -1.99 -27.32 19.51
C GLN A 194 -1.06 -28.39 18.92
N ALA A 195 -0.93 -28.43 17.60
CA ALA A 195 -0.02 -29.36 16.91
C ALA A 195 1.47 -29.05 17.12
N ALA A 196 1.79 -27.81 17.51
CA ALA A 196 3.15 -27.42 17.86
C ALA A 196 3.59 -27.94 19.25
N GLU A 197 2.62 -28.30 20.10
CA GLU A 197 2.85 -28.72 21.49
C GLU A 197 3.77 -27.74 22.25
N GLY A 198 3.60 -26.43 21.99
CA GLY A 198 4.47 -25.40 22.54
C GLY A 198 4.18 -24.02 21.99
N THR A 199 5.11 -23.11 22.27
CA THR A 199 5.05 -21.72 21.83
C THR A 199 5.77 -21.53 20.49
N LEU A 200 5.19 -20.71 19.62
CA LEU A 200 5.71 -20.40 18.30
C LEU A 200 6.01 -18.91 18.16
N GLU A 201 7.01 -18.57 17.35
CA GLU A 201 7.23 -17.20 16.93
C GLU A 201 6.11 -16.71 16.01
N LEU A 202 5.82 -15.40 16.05
CA LEU A 202 4.86 -14.77 15.14
C LEU A 202 5.23 -15.04 13.66
N SER A 203 6.52 -15.11 13.35
CA SER A 203 7.00 -15.40 11.99
C SER A 203 6.53 -16.78 11.50
N THR A 204 6.60 -17.81 12.35
CA THR A 204 6.17 -19.17 12.03
C THR A 204 4.66 -19.29 11.89
N LEU A 205 3.90 -18.66 12.80
CA LEU A 205 2.44 -18.58 12.69
C LEU A 205 1.99 -17.86 11.41
N THR A 206 2.68 -16.77 11.06
CA THR A 206 2.44 -16.03 9.82
C THR A 206 2.68 -16.91 8.60
N ARG A 207 3.78 -17.68 8.57
CA ARG A 207 4.08 -18.59 7.43
C ARG A 207 3.06 -19.72 7.30
N ALA A 208 2.56 -20.27 8.41
CA ALA A 208 1.50 -21.28 8.40
C ALA A 208 0.17 -20.70 7.88
N ALA A 209 -0.24 -19.52 8.36
CA ALA A 209 -1.43 -18.84 7.88
C ALA A 209 -1.31 -18.42 6.41
N ALA A 210 -0.17 -17.86 6.01
CA ALA A 210 0.10 -17.48 4.62
C ALA A 210 0.02 -18.67 3.67
N HIS A 211 0.56 -19.83 4.06
CA HIS A 211 0.44 -21.06 3.27
C HIS A 211 -1.03 -21.39 2.97
N ARG A 212 -1.90 -21.34 3.99
CA ARG A 212 -3.33 -21.61 3.81
C ARG A 212 -4.02 -20.56 2.94
N ILE A 213 -3.78 -19.28 3.21
CA ILE A 213 -4.38 -18.17 2.46
C ILE A 213 -3.98 -18.25 0.99
N THR A 214 -2.70 -18.52 0.67
CA THR A 214 -2.23 -18.68 -0.70
C THR A 214 -2.91 -19.87 -1.38
N ALA A 215 -3.03 -21.02 -0.71
CA ALA A 215 -3.73 -22.17 -1.26
C ALA A 215 -5.20 -21.85 -1.61
N MET A 216 -5.91 -21.12 -0.73
CA MET A 216 -7.28 -20.69 -1.00
C MET A 216 -7.36 -19.69 -2.16
N ARG A 217 -6.38 -18.78 -2.30
CA ARG A 217 -6.34 -17.82 -3.42
C ARG A 217 -6.15 -18.54 -4.74
N THR A 218 -5.30 -19.57 -4.78
CA THR A 218 -5.11 -20.39 -5.97
C THR A 218 -6.38 -21.13 -6.36
N VAL A 219 -7.16 -21.65 -5.41
CA VAL A 219 -8.45 -22.29 -5.70
C VAL A 219 -9.45 -21.28 -6.26
N LEU A 220 -9.57 -20.10 -5.65
CA LEU A 220 -10.46 -19.05 -6.14
C LEU A 220 -10.08 -18.57 -7.54
N ALA A 221 -8.79 -18.33 -7.80
CA ALA A 221 -8.31 -17.90 -9.10
C ALA A 221 -8.60 -18.94 -10.19
N LYS A 222 -8.42 -20.24 -9.88
CA LYS A 222 -8.78 -21.33 -10.82
C LYS A 222 -10.28 -21.35 -11.12
N ASN A 223 -11.11 -21.19 -10.10
CA ASN A 223 -12.56 -21.17 -10.28
C ASN A 223 -12.99 -19.95 -11.12
N GLU A 224 -12.42 -18.76 -10.89
CA GLU A 224 -12.72 -17.56 -11.71
C GLU A 224 -12.35 -17.75 -13.19
N THR A 225 -11.26 -18.45 -13.50
CA THR A 225 -10.87 -18.74 -14.89
C THR A 225 -11.85 -19.72 -15.56
N ASP A 226 -12.39 -20.67 -14.80
CA ASP A 226 -13.36 -21.66 -15.30
C ASP A 226 -14.66 -20.98 -15.76
N TRP A 227 -15.15 -19.99 -14.99
CA TRP A 227 -16.34 -19.21 -15.37
C TRP A 227 -16.12 -18.28 -16.57
N SER A 228 -14.88 -17.84 -16.86
CA SER A 228 -14.60 -16.99 -18.02
C SER A 228 -14.60 -17.74 -19.36
N LEU A 229 -14.43 -19.06 -19.34
CA LEU A 229 -14.51 -19.89 -20.56
C LEU A 229 -15.98 -20.08 -20.98
N ASP A 230 -16.89 -20.23 -20.02
CA ASP A 230 -18.32 -20.29 -20.28
C ASP A 230 -18.87 -18.96 -20.83
N ASP A 231 -18.34 -17.80 -20.40
CA ASP A 231 -18.78 -16.50 -20.94
C ASP A 231 -18.40 -16.31 -22.42
N GLU A 232 -17.25 -16.85 -22.86
CA GLU A 232 -16.80 -16.74 -24.26
C GLU A 232 -17.47 -17.79 -25.16
N GLU A 233 -17.73 -18.99 -24.64
CA GLU A 233 -18.52 -20.01 -25.32
C GLU A 233 -20.00 -19.60 -25.42
N HIS A 234 -20.58 -19.05 -24.36
CA HIS A 234 -21.94 -18.50 -24.33
C HIS A 234 -22.07 -17.24 -25.20
N ARG A 235 -21.05 -16.38 -25.26
CA ARG A 235 -21.00 -15.25 -26.20
C ARG A 235 -20.97 -15.74 -27.65
N THR A 236 -20.13 -16.73 -27.94
CA THR A 236 -20.06 -17.35 -29.27
C THR A 236 -21.40 -18.02 -29.63
N GLU A 237 -22.08 -18.65 -28.67
CA GLU A 237 -23.40 -19.25 -28.86
C GLU A 237 -24.48 -18.19 -29.14
N LEU A 238 -24.45 -17.06 -28.44
CA LEU A 238 -25.37 -15.95 -28.66
C LEU A 238 -25.14 -15.24 -30.01
N GLU A 239 -23.88 -15.01 -30.39
CA GLU A 239 -23.51 -14.49 -31.71
C GLU A 239 -23.98 -15.45 -32.83
N ASN A 240 -23.80 -16.77 -32.66
CA ASN A 240 -24.30 -17.79 -33.60
C ASN A 240 -25.84 -17.88 -33.67
N ARG A 241 -26.54 -17.47 -32.60
CA ARG A 241 -28.01 -17.37 -32.57
C ARG A 241 -28.53 -16.05 -33.15
N GLY A 242 -27.65 -15.18 -33.66
CA GLY A 242 -28.01 -13.92 -34.31
C GLY A 242 -28.43 -12.82 -33.34
N TYR A 243 -28.06 -12.92 -32.07
CA TYR A 243 -28.19 -11.80 -31.13
C TYR A 243 -26.98 -10.87 -31.31
N ASP A 244 -27.22 -9.64 -31.77
CA ASP A 244 -26.22 -8.57 -31.73
C ASP A 244 -25.94 -8.21 -30.26
N ILE A 245 -24.90 -8.81 -29.69
CA ILE A 245 -24.40 -8.41 -28.38
C ILE A 245 -23.61 -7.12 -28.60
N VAL A 246 -24.28 -5.99 -28.50
CA VAL A 246 -23.63 -4.69 -28.41
C VAL A 246 -22.93 -4.64 -27.04
N PRO A 247 -21.60 -4.50 -26.97
CA PRO A 247 -20.88 -4.35 -25.71
C PRO A 247 -21.53 -3.25 -24.87
N MET A 248 -21.65 -3.46 -23.57
CA MET A 248 -22.26 -2.48 -22.65
C MET A 248 -21.56 -1.11 -22.71
N GLU A 249 -20.29 -1.10 -23.15
CA GLU A 249 -19.47 0.07 -23.45
C GLU A 249 -19.97 0.84 -24.69
N ASP A 250 -20.37 0.13 -25.75
CA ASP A 250 -20.95 0.70 -26.97
C ASP A 250 -22.37 1.21 -26.73
N GLU A 251 -23.14 0.57 -25.84
CA GLU A 251 -24.44 1.08 -25.40
C GLU A 251 -24.30 2.36 -24.54
N ALA A 252 -23.24 2.45 -23.73
CA ALA A 252 -22.89 3.66 -22.99
C ALA A 252 -22.42 4.80 -23.92
N ILE A 253 -21.70 4.47 -25.00
CA ILE A 253 -21.31 5.41 -26.06
C ILE A 253 -22.54 5.84 -26.90
N ALA A 254 -23.49 4.95 -27.18
CA ALA A 254 -24.72 5.31 -27.87
C ALA A 254 -25.62 6.25 -27.04
N ARG A 255 -25.64 6.10 -25.71
CA ARG A 255 -26.31 7.05 -24.80
C ARG A 255 -25.60 8.41 -24.74
N TYR A 256 -24.30 8.44 -25.01
CA TYR A 256 -23.48 9.67 -25.08
C TYR A 256 -23.85 10.53 -26.30
N ASP A 257 -24.01 9.94 -27.48
CA ASP A 257 -24.35 10.70 -28.71
C ASP A 257 -25.80 11.25 -28.69
N ALA A 258 -26.69 10.65 -27.90
CA ALA A 258 -28.07 11.09 -27.75
C ALA A 258 -28.25 12.34 -26.86
N GLN A 259 -27.26 12.69 -26.03
CA GLN A 259 -27.31 13.85 -25.13
C GLN A 259 -26.40 14.97 -25.66
N HIS A 260 -26.94 15.79 -26.56
CA HIS A 260 -26.29 17.05 -26.93
C HIS A 260 -26.25 17.98 -25.70
N VAL A 261 -25.10 18.01 -25.01
CA VAL A 261 -24.81 19.01 -23.99
C VAL A 261 -24.35 20.27 -24.71
N ASP A 262 -25.10 21.36 -24.54
CA ASP A 262 -24.72 22.67 -25.08
C ASP A 262 -23.42 23.14 -24.42
N ILE A 263 -22.36 23.22 -25.23
CA ILE A 263 -20.99 23.56 -24.78
C ILE A 263 -20.92 25.00 -24.26
N SER A 264 -21.93 25.84 -24.52
CA SER A 264 -21.97 27.22 -24.00
C SER A 264 -22.32 27.33 -22.50
N ASP A 265 -22.83 26.26 -21.88
CA ASP A 265 -23.13 26.23 -20.44
C ASP A 265 -22.10 25.40 -19.64
N VAL A 266 -21.04 26.08 -19.21
CA VAL A 266 -19.97 25.53 -18.37
C VAL A 266 -20.52 24.91 -17.08
N THR A 267 -21.59 25.48 -16.52
CA THR A 267 -22.18 25.02 -15.25
C THR A 267 -22.89 23.69 -15.45
N GLY A 268 -23.66 23.55 -16.53
CA GLY A 268 -24.31 22.30 -16.92
C GLY A 268 -23.29 21.20 -17.22
N LEU A 269 -22.21 21.54 -17.91
CA LEU A 269 -21.12 20.60 -18.22
C LEU A 269 -20.42 20.08 -16.95
N LEU A 270 -20.12 20.97 -16.01
CA LEU A 270 -19.48 20.59 -14.74
C LEU A 270 -20.38 19.68 -13.89
N ALA A 271 -21.68 19.99 -13.85
CA ALA A 271 -22.66 19.13 -13.18
C ALA A 271 -22.70 17.73 -13.82
N ALA A 272 -22.63 17.63 -15.15
CA ALA A 272 -22.57 16.36 -15.87
C ALA A 272 -21.26 15.59 -15.60
N MET A 273 -20.11 16.27 -15.61
CA MET A 273 -18.81 15.66 -15.28
C MET A 273 -18.79 15.10 -13.84
N LYS A 274 -19.35 15.85 -12.90
CA LYS A 274 -19.48 15.45 -11.49
C LYS A 274 -20.43 14.26 -11.31
N HIS A 275 -21.55 14.24 -12.06
CA HIS A 275 -22.52 13.16 -12.02
C HIS A 275 -21.98 11.85 -12.60
N ASN A 276 -21.30 11.92 -13.75
CA ASN A 276 -20.85 10.74 -14.51
C ASN A 276 -19.45 10.25 -14.10
N GLY A 277 -18.68 11.04 -13.35
CA GLY A 277 -17.40 10.63 -12.77
C GLY A 277 -16.19 10.80 -13.68
N ARG A 278 -15.02 10.40 -13.16
CA ARG A 278 -13.70 10.73 -13.75
C ARG A 278 -13.43 10.11 -15.12
N GLU A 279 -13.89 8.88 -15.32
CA GLU A 279 -13.61 8.15 -16.57
C GLU A 279 -14.41 8.73 -17.75
N TRP A 280 -15.69 9.04 -17.52
CA TRP A 280 -16.53 9.77 -18.47
C TRP A 280 -15.94 11.15 -18.79
N THR A 281 -15.51 11.89 -17.76
CA THR A 281 -14.89 13.22 -17.90
C THR A 281 -13.67 13.19 -18.81
N ARG A 282 -12.79 12.19 -18.64
CA ARG A 282 -11.61 12.01 -19.50
C ARG A 282 -12.00 11.78 -20.96
N ILE A 283 -12.91 10.83 -21.19
CA ILE A 283 -13.38 10.48 -22.55
C ILE A 283 -14.06 11.68 -23.22
N TYR A 284 -14.84 12.46 -22.45
CA TYR A 284 -15.53 13.65 -22.95
C TYR A 284 -14.55 14.76 -23.38
N ILE A 285 -13.50 15.02 -22.58
CA ILE A 285 -12.46 16.00 -22.90
C ILE A 285 -11.66 15.58 -24.13
N ASP A 286 -11.27 14.30 -24.24
CA ASP A 286 -10.52 13.78 -25.38
C ASP A 286 -11.29 13.94 -26.70
N LYS A 287 -12.62 13.78 -26.68
CA LYS A 287 -13.49 13.96 -27.85
C LYS A 287 -13.83 15.42 -28.15
N ASN A 288 -13.73 16.32 -27.16
CA ASN A 288 -14.09 17.73 -27.29
C ASN A 288 -12.92 18.63 -26.86
N PRO A 289 -11.87 18.78 -27.69
CA PRO A 289 -10.63 19.47 -27.30
C PRO A 289 -10.83 20.95 -26.88
N GLY A 290 -11.91 21.60 -27.33
CA GLY A 290 -12.27 22.96 -26.90
C GLY A 290 -12.74 23.06 -25.45
N VAL A 291 -13.19 21.96 -24.85
CA VAL A 291 -13.69 21.92 -23.46
C VAL A 291 -12.57 22.13 -22.46
N ALA A 292 -11.40 21.52 -22.67
CA ALA A 292 -10.26 21.71 -21.76
C ALA A 292 -9.85 23.19 -21.69
N GLN A 293 -9.76 23.85 -22.84
CA GLN A 293 -9.43 25.27 -22.91
C GLN A 293 -10.51 26.14 -22.28
N MET A 294 -11.79 25.86 -22.57
CA MET A 294 -12.92 26.57 -21.97
C MET A 294 -12.95 26.45 -20.44
N LEU A 295 -12.65 25.27 -19.88
CA LEU A 295 -12.58 25.08 -18.43
C LEU A 295 -11.42 25.87 -17.82
N LEU A 296 -10.24 25.88 -18.45
CA LEU A 296 -9.10 26.68 -18.03
C LEU A 296 -9.39 28.19 -18.08
N ASP A 297 -10.01 28.66 -19.16
CA ASP A 297 -10.38 30.07 -19.33
C ASP A 297 -11.41 30.52 -18.27
N ASN A 298 -12.25 29.60 -17.78
CA ASN A 298 -13.19 29.89 -16.68
C ASN A 298 -12.57 29.81 -15.27
N MET A 299 -11.44 29.10 -15.11
CA MET A 299 -10.67 29.09 -13.87
C MET A 299 -9.97 30.43 -13.63
N ASP A 300 -9.45 31.05 -14.69
CA ASP A 300 -8.73 32.32 -14.61
C ASP A 300 -9.65 33.51 -14.27
N ASN A 301 -10.96 33.36 -14.50
CA ASN A 301 -11.96 34.42 -14.32
C ASN A 301 -12.69 34.37 -12.95
N GLY A 302 -12.39 33.45 -12.04
CA GLY A 302 -13.06 33.39 -10.73
C GLY A 302 -12.38 32.50 -9.68
N PRO A 303 -11.98 33.04 -8.49
CA PRO A 303 -11.26 32.29 -7.46
C PRO A 303 -12.09 31.19 -6.76
N ARG A 304 -13.41 31.14 -6.97
CA ARG A 304 -14.28 30.06 -6.45
C ARG A 304 -14.37 28.83 -7.36
N ASN A 305 -13.98 28.96 -8.63
CA ASN A 305 -14.20 27.89 -9.61
C ASN A 305 -13.09 26.82 -9.58
N GLY A 306 -11.90 27.16 -9.08
CA GLY A 306 -10.76 26.24 -9.04
C GLY A 306 -10.81 25.15 -7.98
N GLU A 307 -11.74 25.22 -7.00
CA GLU A 307 -11.97 24.13 -6.04
C GLU A 307 -13.07 23.15 -6.50
N GLU A 308 -13.96 23.56 -7.42
CA GLU A 308 -15.04 22.72 -7.97
C GLU A 308 -14.64 21.96 -9.25
N LEU A 309 -13.67 22.47 -10.01
CA LEU A 309 -13.03 21.86 -11.19
C LEU A 309 -11.88 20.91 -10.81
#